data_AF-A0A3C0T5N0-F1
#
_entry.id   AF-A0A3C0T5N0-F1
#
_cell.length_a   1.000
_cell.length_b   1.000
_cell.length_c   1.000
_cell.angle_alpha   90.00
_cell.angle_beta   90.00
_cell.angle_gamma   90.00
#
_symmetry.space_group_name_H-M   'P 1'
#
loop_
_entity.id
_entity.type
_entity.pdbx_description
1 polymer ?
#
loop_
_entity_poly.entity_id
_entity_poly.type
_entity_poly.pdbx_seq_one_letter_code
_entity_poly.pdbx_strand_id
1 'polypeptide(L)'
;MASIQELSGNRLLLGVGIGWMKAEFKAVGKSLKSRVTDSVDVLEFLQACFTSDEVTRHGQDFLFRPRPAKPPIYMSGTPPHAVDRALQYADGWMPLGDLSRLAVDIEKYKSRSAELGRPNPEVVTFCNVGGCDVSRVQNILESYEAAWVTTLIASRPYDEASEWLTTIETSVGAIR
;
A
#
# COMPACT_ATOMS: atom_id res chain seq x y z
N MET A 1 -5.31 11.04 -10.14
CA MET A 1 -5.26 10.82 -8.67
C MET A 1 -5.80 12.00 -7.89
N ALA A 2 -5.36 13.24 -8.16
CA ALA A 2 -5.91 14.44 -7.53
C ALA A 2 -7.45 14.49 -7.58
N SER A 3 -8.06 14.23 -8.73
CA SER A 3 -9.53 14.21 -8.84
C SER A 3 -10.19 13.17 -7.92
N ILE A 4 -9.62 11.97 -7.76
CA ILE A 4 -10.16 10.94 -6.85
C ILE A 4 -9.98 11.37 -5.40
N GLN A 5 -8.83 11.93 -5.06
CA GLN A 5 -8.56 12.39 -3.70
C GLN A 5 -9.51 13.53 -3.30
N GLU A 6 -9.77 14.48 -4.22
CA GLU A 6 -10.77 15.55 -4.03
C GLU A 6 -12.18 14.98 -3.89
N LEU A 7 -12.64 14.21 -4.89
CA LEU A 7 -14.02 13.70 -4.93
C LEU A 7 -14.33 12.68 -3.84
N SER A 8 -13.32 11.97 -3.35
CA SER A 8 -13.48 11.05 -2.21
C SER A 8 -13.54 11.78 -0.86
N GLY A 9 -13.24 13.08 -0.79
CA GLY A 9 -13.11 13.80 0.47
C GLY A 9 -11.85 13.39 1.24
N ASN A 10 -10.72 13.26 0.54
CA ASN A 10 -9.42 12.84 1.08
C ASN A 10 -9.35 11.41 1.65
N ARG A 11 -10.11 10.47 1.08
CA ARG A 11 -10.18 9.07 1.54
C ARG A 11 -9.33 8.09 0.71
N LEU A 12 -8.55 8.57 -0.26
CA LEU A 12 -7.69 7.68 -1.05
C LEU A 12 -6.47 7.26 -0.23
N LEU A 13 -6.24 5.95 -0.15
CA LEU A 13 -4.97 5.35 0.24
C LEU A 13 -4.31 4.81 -1.04
N LEU A 14 -3.10 5.25 -1.36
CA LEU A 14 -2.43 4.92 -2.62
C LEU A 14 -1.43 3.77 -2.43
N GLY A 15 -1.86 2.55 -2.76
CA GLY A 15 -0.96 1.39 -2.87
C GLY A 15 -0.16 1.44 -4.18
N VAL A 16 1.16 1.33 -4.10
CA VAL A 16 2.07 1.38 -5.26
C VAL A 16 2.89 0.10 -5.34
N GLY A 17 2.72 -0.65 -6.43
CA GLY A 17 3.58 -1.78 -6.80
C GLY A 17 4.45 -1.43 -8.01
N ILE A 18 5.67 -1.98 -8.06
CA ILE A 18 6.62 -1.75 -9.17
C ILE A 18 6.37 -2.65 -10.40
N GLY A 19 5.32 -3.47 -10.36
CA GLY A 19 5.00 -4.45 -11.40
C GLY A 19 5.93 -5.67 -11.44
N TRP A 20 5.39 -6.79 -11.90
CA TRP A 20 6.12 -8.06 -12.04
C TRP A 20 5.74 -8.84 -13.31
N MET A 21 4.58 -8.55 -13.90
CA MET A 21 4.04 -9.32 -15.02
C MET A 21 4.66 -8.91 -16.35
N LYS A 22 5.57 -9.75 -16.88
CA LYS A 22 6.28 -9.51 -18.16
C LYS A 22 5.36 -9.14 -19.33
N ALA A 23 4.16 -9.72 -19.36
CA ALA A 23 3.19 -9.45 -20.42
C ALA A 23 2.70 -7.99 -20.43
N GLU A 24 2.46 -7.39 -19.26
CA GLU A 24 2.06 -5.97 -19.16
C GLU A 24 3.17 -5.06 -19.66
N PHE A 25 4.40 -5.30 -19.23
CA PHE A 25 5.57 -4.54 -19.70
C PHE A 25 5.73 -4.62 -21.21
N LYS A 26 5.59 -5.81 -21.79
CA LYS A 26 5.61 -6.00 -23.25
C LYS A 26 4.48 -5.22 -23.93
N ALA A 27 3.27 -5.23 -23.38
CA ALA A 27 2.11 -4.56 -23.95
C ALA A 27 2.27 -3.04 -24.01
N VAL A 28 2.93 -2.44 -23.01
CA VAL A 28 3.18 -0.98 -22.96
C VAL A 28 4.57 -0.59 -23.50
N GLY A 29 5.30 -1.52 -24.11
CA GLY A 29 6.62 -1.25 -24.69
C GLY A 29 7.71 -0.89 -23.67
N LYS A 30 7.56 -1.32 -22.41
CA LYS A 30 8.54 -1.05 -21.33
C LYS A 30 9.35 -2.29 -20.99
N SER A 31 10.53 -2.08 -20.41
CA SER A 31 11.42 -3.16 -19.95
C SER A 31 11.17 -3.49 -18.49
N LEU A 32 11.06 -4.78 -18.16
CA LEU A 32 11.01 -5.21 -16.77
C LEU A 32 12.28 -4.82 -15.99
N LYS A 33 13.42 -4.60 -16.69
CA LYS A 33 14.69 -4.20 -16.06
C LYS A 33 14.67 -2.75 -15.56
N SER A 34 13.94 -1.85 -16.21
CA SER A 34 13.86 -0.43 -15.81
C SER A 34 12.81 -0.16 -14.74
N ARG A 35 11.94 -1.13 -14.43
CA ARG A 35 10.76 -0.94 -13.57
C ARG A 35 11.02 -0.24 -12.23
N VAL A 36 12.16 -0.50 -11.61
CA VAL A 36 12.51 0.13 -10.32
C VAL A 36 12.81 1.61 -10.53
N THR A 37 13.72 1.93 -11.46
CA THR A 37 14.08 3.31 -11.80
C THR A 37 12.87 4.09 -12.29
N ASP A 38 12.08 3.51 -13.19
CA ASP A 38 10.87 4.14 -13.74
C ASP A 38 9.83 4.41 -12.62
N SER A 39 9.65 3.49 -11.68
CA SER A 39 8.70 3.69 -10.57
C SER A 39 9.15 4.77 -9.59
N VAL A 40 10.44 4.84 -9.29
CA VAL A 40 11.02 5.88 -8.42
C VAL A 40 10.88 7.25 -9.08
N ASP A 41 11.21 7.36 -10.36
CA ASP A 41 11.08 8.60 -11.14
C ASP A 41 9.63 9.13 -11.10
N VAL A 42 8.65 8.26 -11.31
CA VAL A 42 7.23 8.61 -11.22
C VAL A 42 6.81 9.01 -9.81
N LEU A 43 7.32 8.37 -8.76
CA LEU A 43 7.02 8.72 -7.38
C LEU A 43 7.58 10.09 -6.99
N GLU A 44 8.80 10.40 -7.40
CA GLU A 44 9.39 11.73 -7.19
C GLU A 44 8.60 12.81 -7.92
N PHE A 45 8.22 12.55 -9.17
CA PHE A 45 7.37 13.47 -9.94
C PHE A 45 6.02 13.65 -9.25
N LEU A 46 5.42 12.58 -8.74
CA LEU A 46 4.17 12.64 -8.02
C LEU A 46 4.28 13.48 -6.73
N GLN A 47 5.35 13.30 -5.96
CA GLN A 47 5.59 14.11 -4.76
C GLN A 47 5.70 15.59 -5.13
N ALA A 48 6.44 15.92 -6.20
CA ALA A 48 6.57 17.29 -6.69
C ALA A 48 5.21 17.89 -7.11
N CYS A 49 4.36 17.11 -7.78
CA CYS A 49 3.02 17.55 -8.17
C CYS A 49 2.14 17.94 -6.98
N PHE A 50 2.28 17.28 -5.83
CA PHE A 50 1.50 17.63 -4.63
C PHE A 50 2.09 18.81 -3.85
N THR A 51 3.35 19.19 -4.08
CA THR A 51 4.01 20.31 -3.38
C THR A 51 4.01 21.61 -4.19
N SER A 52 3.92 21.55 -5.52
CA SER A 52 4.00 22.71 -6.42
C SER A 52 2.77 22.86 -7.31
N ASP A 53 2.46 24.10 -7.74
CA ASP A 53 1.35 24.36 -8.67
C ASP A 53 1.70 23.94 -10.11
N GLU A 54 2.97 24.13 -10.47
CA GLU A 54 3.54 23.78 -11.76
C GLU A 54 4.82 22.96 -11.51
N VAL A 55 4.99 21.89 -12.27
CA VAL A 55 6.16 21.03 -12.19
C VAL A 55 6.72 20.85 -13.58
N THR A 56 8.00 21.17 -13.78
CA THR A 56 8.70 20.88 -15.02
C THR A 56 9.36 19.51 -14.93
N ARG A 57 9.09 18.63 -15.90
CA ARG A 57 9.77 17.32 -16.04
C ARG A 57 10.13 17.11 -17.50
N HIS A 58 11.38 16.74 -17.78
CA HIS A 58 11.89 16.55 -19.14
C HIS A 58 11.65 17.73 -20.10
N GLY A 59 11.72 18.97 -19.58
CA GLY A 59 11.53 20.19 -20.37
C GLY A 59 10.07 20.50 -20.71
N GLN A 60 9.11 19.78 -20.12
CA GLN A 60 7.68 20.03 -20.25
C GLN A 60 7.12 20.49 -18.90
N ASP A 61 6.30 21.53 -18.94
CA ASP A 61 5.60 22.06 -17.78
C ASP A 61 4.24 21.36 -17.58
N PHE A 62 3.95 21.01 -16.34
CA PHE A 62 2.71 20.34 -15.94
C PHE A 62 1.99 21.16 -14.86
N LEU A 63 0.79 21.63 -15.19
CA LEU A 63 -0.12 22.24 -14.22
C LEU A 63 -0.86 21.14 -13.45
N PHE A 64 -0.71 21.10 -12.12
CA PHE A 64 -1.36 20.10 -11.28
C PHE A 64 -2.61 20.65 -10.59
N ARG A 65 -3.79 20.26 -11.09
CA ARG A 65 -5.10 20.61 -10.52
C ARG A 65 -6.04 19.40 -10.60
N PRO A 66 -6.99 19.23 -9.65
CA PRO A 66 -7.19 20.00 -8.41
C PRO A 66 -6.05 19.79 -7.39
N ARG A 67 -6.08 20.52 -6.26
CA ARG A 67 -5.04 20.48 -5.22
C ARG A 67 -5.56 19.97 -3.86
N PRO A 68 -6.04 18.73 -3.78
CA PRO A 68 -6.33 18.14 -2.49
C PRO A 68 -5.04 17.83 -1.72
N ALA A 69 -5.18 17.45 -0.45
CA ALA A 69 -4.06 16.94 0.34
C ALA A 69 -3.47 15.66 -0.31
N LYS A 70 -2.14 15.50 -0.28
CA LYS A 70 -1.46 14.29 -0.76
C LYS A 70 -2.05 13.06 -0.04
N PRO A 71 -2.51 12.02 -0.77
CA PRO A 71 -2.93 10.78 -0.13
C PRO A 71 -1.72 10.06 0.49
N PRO A 72 -1.91 9.28 1.58
CA PRO A 72 -0.89 8.35 2.06
C PRO A 72 -0.49 7.39 0.95
N ILE A 73 0.82 7.20 0.77
CA ILE A 73 1.41 6.30 -0.22
C ILE A 73 1.98 5.09 0.51
N TYR A 74 1.59 3.91 0.08
CA TYR A 74 2.09 2.64 0.60
C TYR A 74 2.79 1.85 -0.49
N MET A 75 4.09 1.63 -0.34
CA MET A 75 4.85 0.89 -1.34
C MET A 75 4.83 -0.61 -1.03
N SER A 76 4.50 -1.43 -2.02
CA SER A 76 4.56 -2.88 -1.90
C SER A 76 5.90 -3.47 -2.35
N GLY A 77 6.08 -4.76 -2.08
CA GLY A 77 7.24 -5.55 -2.49
C GLY A 77 7.93 -6.22 -1.32
N THR A 78 8.86 -7.10 -1.64
CA THR A 78 9.56 -7.96 -0.67
C THR A 78 10.93 -7.39 -0.29
N PRO A 79 11.38 -7.54 0.96
CA PRO A 79 12.70 -7.09 1.38
C PRO A 79 13.84 -7.83 0.65
N PRO A 80 15.09 -7.33 0.73
CA PRO A 80 15.50 -6.12 1.46
C PRO A 80 15.17 -4.83 0.69
N HIS A 81 15.29 -4.82 -0.64
CA HIS A 81 15.22 -3.56 -1.40
C HIS A 81 13.87 -2.84 -1.35
N ALA A 82 12.76 -3.55 -1.13
CA ALA A 82 11.46 -2.89 -1.00
C ALA A 82 11.33 -2.09 0.31
N VAL A 83 11.98 -2.55 1.39
CA VAL A 83 11.99 -1.85 2.68
C VAL A 83 12.67 -0.50 2.54
N ASP A 84 13.88 -0.45 1.97
CA ASP A 84 14.59 0.81 1.79
C ASP A 84 13.80 1.79 0.91
N ARG A 85 13.20 1.30 -0.19
CA ARG A 85 12.38 2.15 -1.05
C ARG A 85 11.12 2.65 -0.37
N ALA A 86 10.43 1.81 0.41
CA ALA A 86 9.26 2.23 1.16
C ALA A 86 9.63 3.32 2.19
N LEU A 87 10.74 3.12 2.92
CA LEU A 87 11.24 4.10 3.88
C LEU A 87 11.74 5.40 3.25
N GLN A 88 12.13 5.39 1.97
CA GLN A 88 12.63 6.58 1.28
C GLN A 88 11.52 7.34 0.53
N TYR A 89 10.59 6.64 -0.13
CA TYR A 89 9.67 7.25 -1.10
C TYR A 89 8.18 7.14 -0.74
N ALA A 90 7.84 6.46 0.36
CA ALA A 90 6.46 6.22 0.78
C ALA A 90 6.23 6.61 2.25
N ASP A 91 4.95 6.65 2.63
CA ASP A 91 4.50 6.93 4.00
C ASP A 91 4.40 5.62 4.82
N GLY A 92 4.32 4.46 4.15
CA GLY A 92 4.39 3.14 4.79
C GLY A 92 4.73 2.02 3.81
N TRP A 93 4.79 0.80 4.34
CA TRP A 93 5.10 -0.41 3.58
C TRP A 93 3.87 -1.32 3.48
N MET A 94 3.67 -1.89 2.29
CA MET A 94 2.54 -2.76 1.98
C MET A 94 2.97 -4.17 1.58
N PRO A 95 3.45 -4.99 2.52
CA PRO A 95 3.91 -6.33 2.19
C PRO A 95 2.78 -7.28 1.85
N LEU A 96 3.10 -8.30 1.06
CA LEU A 96 2.21 -9.40 0.70
C LEU A 96 2.84 -10.72 1.13
N GLY A 97 2.07 -11.58 1.78
CA GLY A 97 2.55 -12.88 2.23
C GLY A 97 1.70 -13.44 3.36
N ASP A 98 2.05 -14.65 3.82
CA ASP A 98 1.53 -15.22 5.04
C ASP A 98 2.15 -14.55 6.28
N LEU A 99 1.42 -14.56 7.39
CA LEU A 99 1.82 -13.89 8.63
C LEU A 99 3.20 -14.34 9.15
N SER A 100 3.54 -15.64 8.99
CA SER A 100 4.79 -16.18 9.52
C SER A 100 6.02 -15.56 8.85
N ARG A 101 5.95 -15.33 7.53
CA ARG A 101 6.99 -14.63 6.78
C ARG A 101 6.94 -13.13 7.01
N LEU A 102 5.73 -12.57 7.04
CA LEU A 102 5.52 -11.14 7.26
C LEU A 102 6.13 -10.67 8.58
N ALA A 103 5.94 -11.40 9.68
CA ALA A 103 6.49 -11.02 10.98
C ALA A 103 8.02 -10.84 10.95
N VAL A 104 8.75 -11.75 10.27
CA VAL A 104 10.20 -11.66 10.11
C VAL A 104 10.60 -10.42 9.30
N ASP A 105 9.85 -10.12 8.25
CA ASP A 105 10.15 -8.99 7.38
C ASP A 105 9.74 -7.64 7.98
N ILE A 106 8.68 -7.60 8.80
CA ILE A 106 8.26 -6.43 9.57
C ILE A 106 9.32 -6.07 10.60
N GLU A 107 9.94 -7.04 11.27
CA GLU A 107 11.06 -6.76 12.19
C GLU A 107 12.27 -6.14 11.47
N LYS A 108 12.58 -6.58 10.25
CA LYS A 108 13.61 -5.93 9.41
C LYS A 108 13.22 -4.49 9.06
N TYR A 109 11.96 -4.28 8.69
CA TYR A 109 11.42 -2.97 8.36
C TYR A 109 11.50 -2.01 9.56
N LYS A 110 11.09 -2.46 10.75
CA LYS A 110 11.17 -1.70 12.01
C LYS A 110 12.61 -1.35 12.36
N SER A 111 13.51 -2.34 12.31
CA SER A 111 14.94 -2.14 12.60
C SER A 111 15.54 -1.11 11.65
N ARG A 112 15.29 -1.25 10.35
CA ARG A 112 15.78 -0.31 9.34
C ARG A 112 15.17 1.08 9.48
N SER A 113 13.90 1.18 9.85
CA SER A 113 13.22 2.45 10.09
C SER A 113 13.81 3.18 11.31
N ALA A 114 14.13 2.44 12.37
CA ALA A 114 14.78 2.99 13.56
C ALA A 114 16.20 3.52 13.24
N GLU A 115 16.99 2.81 12.43
CA GLU A 115 18.31 3.28 11.96
C GLU A 115 18.21 4.61 11.19
N LEU A 116 17.11 4.84 10.49
CA LEU A 116 16.85 6.06 9.73
C LEU A 116 16.14 7.16 10.55
N GLY A 117 15.93 6.97 11.86
CA GLY A 117 15.27 7.94 12.73
C GLY A 117 13.75 8.07 12.49
N ARG A 118 13.11 7.04 11.94
CA ARG A 118 11.66 6.97 11.68
C ARG A 118 11.02 5.90 12.59
N PRO A 119 10.68 6.19 13.86
CA PRO A 119 10.38 5.14 14.84
C PRO A 119 9.03 4.43 14.63
N ASN A 120 8.07 5.05 13.93
CA ASN A 120 6.71 4.53 13.80
C ASN A 120 6.29 4.35 12.33
N PRO A 121 6.91 3.42 11.58
CA PRO A 121 6.54 3.23 10.19
C PRO A 121 5.25 2.40 10.09
N GLU A 122 4.35 2.77 9.17
CA GLU A 122 3.10 2.05 8.95
C GLU A 122 3.31 0.76 8.15
N VAL A 123 2.58 -0.28 8.52
CA VAL A 123 2.54 -1.56 7.81
C VAL A 123 1.09 -1.89 7.46
N VAL A 124 0.79 -1.88 6.17
CA VAL A 124 -0.54 -2.19 5.62
C VAL A 124 -0.47 -3.53 4.91
N THR A 125 -1.30 -4.51 5.23
CA THR A 125 -1.25 -5.80 4.50
C THR A 125 -2.63 -6.36 4.25
N PHE A 126 -2.67 -7.41 3.43
CA PHE A 126 -3.90 -8.09 3.04
C PHE A 126 -3.94 -9.46 3.71
N CYS A 127 -5.11 -9.84 4.20
CA CYS A 127 -5.35 -11.18 4.70
C CYS A 127 -6.70 -11.68 4.19
N ASN A 128 -6.75 -12.96 3.82
CA ASN A 128 -8.02 -13.63 3.65
C ASN A 128 -8.46 -14.17 5.00
N VAL A 129 -9.51 -13.58 5.57
CA VAL A 129 -9.97 -13.96 6.92
C VAL A 129 -10.75 -15.28 6.91
N GLY A 130 -11.41 -15.59 5.79
CA GLY A 130 -12.16 -16.83 5.56
C GLY A 130 -13.37 -17.04 6.49
N GLY A 131 -14.44 -17.66 5.98
CA GLY A 131 -15.62 -18.03 6.78
C GLY A 131 -16.39 -16.85 7.39
N CYS A 132 -17.31 -17.16 8.31
CA CYS A 132 -18.18 -16.20 9.03
C CYS A 132 -18.07 -16.31 10.56
N ASP A 133 -17.04 -16.98 11.07
CA ASP A 133 -16.81 -17.14 12.51
C ASP A 133 -16.08 -15.90 13.07
N VAL A 134 -16.78 -15.14 13.91
CA VAL A 134 -16.27 -13.92 14.57
C VAL A 134 -15.02 -14.21 15.39
N SER A 135 -14.98 -15.31 16.16
CA SER A 135 -13.85 -15.65 17.02
C SER A 135 -12.59 -15.94 16.19
N ARG A 136 -12.76 -16.59 15.04
CA ARG A 136 -11.66 -16.80 14.08
C ARG A 136 -11.13 -15.47 13.53
N VAL A 137 -12.02 -14.56 13.13
CA VAL A 137 -11.64 -13.24 12.60
C VAL A 137 -10.89 -12.45 13.67
N GLN A 138 -11.37 -12.44 14.92
CA GLN A 138 -10.70 -11.80 16.05
C GLN A 138 -9.28 -12.34 16.28
N ASN A 139 -9.12 -13.67 16.34
CA ASN A 139 -7.80 -14.30 16.48
C ASN A 139 -6.83 -13.90 15.36
N ILE A 140 -7.32 -13.77 14.12
CA ILE A 140 -6.50 -13.30 12.99
C ILE A 140 -6.10 -11.85 13.21
N LEU A 141 -7.03 -10.96 13.57
CA LEU A 141 -6.73 -9.55 13.82
C LEU A 141 -5.68 -9.38 14.91
N GLU A 142 -5.86 -10.05 16.05
CA GLU A 142 -4.90 -10.04 17.18
C GLU A 142 -3.52 -10.53 16.76
N SER A 143 -3.44 -11.58 15.94
CA SER A 143 -2.17 -12.12 15.47
C SER A 143 -1.42 -11.15 14.55
N TYR A 144 -2.14 -10.42 13.69
CA TYR A 144 -1.56 -9.40 12.82
C TYR A 144 -1.16 -8.14 13.59
N GLU A 145 -1.97 -7.70 14.56
CA GLU A 145 -1.63 -6.60 15.45
C GLU A 145 -0.38 -6.90 16.27
N ALA A 146 -0.28 -8.10 16.85
CA ALA A 146 0.91 -8.57 17.57
C ALA A 146 2.18 -8.58 16.69
N ALA A 147 2.02 -8.72 15.38
CA ALA A 147 3.09 -8.63 14.39
C ALA A 147 3.38 -7.19 13.91
N TRP A 148 2.82 -6.16 14.56
CA TRP A 148 2.97 -4.74 14.21
C TRP A 148 2.29 -4.33 12.89
N VAL A 149 1.24 -5.02 12.47
CA VAL A 149 0.44 -4.56 11.34
C VAL A 149 -0.47 -3.42 11.80
N THR A 150 -0.27 -2.22 11.23
CA THR A 150 -1.04 -1.03 11.59
C THR A 150 -2.38 -0.97 10.86
N THR A 151 -2.50 -1.63 9.71
CA THR A 151 -3.76 -1.73 8.97
C THR A 151 -3.87 -3.07 8.27
N LEU A 152 -4.95 -3.79 8.54
CA LEU A 152 -5.27 -5.04 7.86
C LEU A 152 -6.42 -4.84 6.88
N ILE A 153 -6.15 -5.06 5.59
CA ILE A 153 -7.16 -5.14 4.55
C ILE A 153 -7.67 -6.58 4.51
N ALA A 154 -8.79 -6.81 5.20
CA ALA A 154 -9.45 -8.10 5.23
C ALA A 154 -10.20 -8.34 3.90
N SER A 155 -9.96 -9.50 3.31
CA SER A 155 -10.67 -9.99 2.14
C SER A 155 -11.32 -11.33 2.44
N ARG A 156 -12.37 -11.67 1.68
CA ARG A 156 -13.02 -12.97 1.72
C ARG A 156 -13.51 -13.31 0.31
N PRO A 157 -13.30 -14.55 -0.17
CA PRO A 157 -13.96 -15.01 -1.38
C PRO A 157 -15.46 -15.13 -1.14
N TYR A 158 -16.24 -14.75 -2.13
CA TYR A 158 -17.69 -14.88 -2.16
C TYR A 158 -18.08 -15.33 -3.57
N ASP A 159 -19.06 -16.22 -3.67
CA ASP A 159 -19.60 -16.67 -4.95
C ASP A 159 -20.82 -15.82 -5.35
N GLU A 160 -21.55 -15.29 -4.36
CA GLU A 160 -22.72 -14.44 -4.56
C GLU A 160 -22.60 -13.09 -3.83
N ALA A 161 -23.24 -12.05 -4.39
CA ALA A 161 -23.26 -10.72 -3.77
C ALA A 161 -23.95 -10.68 -2.39
N SER A 162 -24.89 -11.59 -2.15
CA SER A 162 -25.56 -11.79 -0.86
C SER A 162 -24.58 -12.17 0.25
N GLU A 163 -23.58 -12.99 -0.06
CA GLU A 163 -22.54 -13.44 0.88
C GLU A 163 -21.58 -12.30 1.26
N TRP A 164 -21.39 -11.34 0.35
CA TRP A 164 -20.53 -10.18 0.59
C TRP A 164 -21.10 -9.27 1.68
N LEU A 165 -22.41 -9.05 1.74
CA LEU A 165 -23.04 -8.23 2.79
C LEU A 165 -22.86 -8.85 4.18
N THR A 166 -23.12 -10.15 4.31
CA THR A 166 -22.88 -10.90 5.57
C THR A 166 -21.42 -10.78 6.02
N THR A 167 -20.48 -10.73 5.07
CA THR A 167 -19.05 -10.55 5.38
C THR A 167 -18.77 -9.22 6.05
N ILE A 168 -19.34 -8.12 5.53
CA ILE A 168 -19.18 -6.80 6.14
C ILE A 168 -19.73 -6.83 7.57
N GLU A 169 -20.91 -7.40 7.77
CA GLU A 169 -21.55 -7.46 9.09
C GLU A 169 -20.71 -8.26 10.10
N THR A 170 -20.20 -9.43 9.72
CA THR A 170 -19.31 -10.23 10.57
C THR A 170 -18.01 -9.49 10.89
N SER A 171 -17.36 -8.88 9.89
CA SER A 171 -16.11 -8.15 10.10
C SER A 171 -16.30 -6.91 10.98
N VAL A 172 -17.39 -6.16 10.79
CA VAL A 172 -17.72 -5.01 11.64
C VAL A 172 -18.06 -5.47 13.07
N GLY A 173 -18.74 -6.60 13.22
CA GLY A 173 -19.01 -7.21 14.53
C GLY A 173 -17.76 -7.66 15.29
N ALA A 174 -16.71 -8.09 14.57
CA ALA A 174 -15.44 -8.53 15.16
C ALA A 174 -14.53 -7.37 15.64
N ILE A 175 -14.76 -6.15 15.15
CA ILE A 175 -13.96 -4.95 15.48
C ILE A 175 -14.49 -4.23 16.74
N ARG A 176 -15.65 -4.63 17.27
CA ARG A 176 -16.25 -4.09 18.51
C ARG A 176 -15.72 -4.79 19.75
#